data_AF-A0A7V6W4G1-F1
#
_entry.id   AF-A0A7V6W4G1-F1
#
_cell.length_a   1.000
_cell.length_b   1.000
_cell.length_c   1.000
_cell.angle_alpha   90.00
_cell.angle_beta   90.00
_cell.angle_gamma   90.00
#
_symmetry.space_group_name_H-M   'P 1'
#
loop_
_entity.id
_entity.type
_entity.pdbx_description
1 polymer ?
#
loop_
_entity_poly.entity_id
_entity_poly.type
_entity_poly.pdbx_seq_one_letter_code
_entity_poly.pdbx_strand_id
1 'polypeptide(L)'
;MRKINIVEVGPRDGFQNICDFISTETKLNVIDAIAKAGVKHIQVTSFVNPKAIPQMKDAKTVAEVCKERYSDIEISALTPNLRGVDDAVAAGITNLSYVISLSESHNKANVRKTRDESIAELEKVLKKYPSIHLTLDLATTFGCPFEGIYTTDQVVHFVDRLVSIGVKDINLCDTVGLANPQQVRNIVSQVISKYPQIKFQIHIHDTRGMGLVNTLAGIEAGIDYVQSTLGGLGGCPFAPGASGNTSTEDLVYMLNEMNFDTGIQFSRLLAAAKYEYKMIQGNYSGHHLHIEK
;
A
#
# COMPACT_ATOMS: atom_id res chain seq x y z
N MET A 1 -0.75 -7.02 -24.35
CA MET A 1 -0.74 -7.57 -22.98
C MET A 1 -1.52 -6.63 -22.09
N ARG A 2 -2.31 -7.12 -21.14
CA ARG A 2 -3.03 -6.25 -20.19
C ARG A 2 -2.01 -5.65 -19.23
N LYS A 3 -2.03 -4.32 -19.06
CA LYS A 3 -1.11 -3.63 -18.16
C LYS A 3 -1.55 -3.77 -16.71
N ILE A 4 -0.61 -4.07 -15.81
CA ILE A 4 -0.81 -4.08 -14.36
C ILE A 4 0.20 -3.12 -13.73
N ASN A 5 -0.29 -2.13 -13.00
CA ASN A 5 0.54 -1.11 -12.35
C ASN A 5 0.88 -1.59 -10.94
N ILE A 6 2.17 -1.82 -10.71
CA ILE A 6 2.69 -2.09 -9.36
C ILE A 6 2.90 -0.77 -8.64
N VAL A 7 2.29 -0.64 -7.46
CA VAL A 7 2.54 0.44 -6.51
C VAL A 7 3.44 -0.12 -5.42
N GLU A 8 4.72 0.24 -5.48
CA GLU A 8 5.71 -0.22 -4.52
C GLU A 8 5.60 0.60 -3.24
N VAL A 9 5.19 -0.05 -2.15
CA VAL A 9 4.96 0.61 -0.86
C VAL A 9 6.01 0.25 0.19
N GLY A 10 7.02 -0.56 -0.14
CA GLY A 10 8.11 -0.97 0.74
C GLY A 10 8.78 0.18 1.49
N PRO A 11 9.16 1.29 0.80
CA PRO A 11 9.80 2.43 1.46
C PRO A 11 8.98 3.13 2.55
N ARG A 12 7.67 2.89 2.58
CA ARG A 12 6.76 3.30 3.65
C ARG A 12 6.36 2.11 4.51
N ASP A 13 5.55 1.21 3.95
CA ASP A 13 4.87 0.12 4.66
C ASP A 13 5.83 -0.95 5.15
N GLY A 14 6.75 -1.38 4.29
CA GLY A 14 7.77 -2.37 4.65
C GLY A 14 8.71 -1.82 5.72
N PHE A 15 9.13 -0.56 5.58
CA PHE A 15 10.08 0.04 6.50
C PHE A 15 9.47 0.35 7.87
N GLN A 16 8.22 0.79 7.97
CA GLN A 16 7.66 1.41 9.20
C GLN A 16 7.82 0.57 10.49
N ASN A 17 7.86 -0.76 10.37
CA ASN A 17 7.92 -1.69 11.51
C ASN A 17 9.33 -2.24 11.78
N ILE A 18 10.35 -1.77 11.05
CA ILE A 18 11.75 -2.09 11.33
C ILE A 18 12.18 -1.37 12.60
N CYS A 19 12.71 -2.13 13.56
CA CYS A 19 13.08 -1.61 14.88
C CYS A 19 14.22 -0.59 14.80
N ASP A 20 15.29 -0.95 14.08
CA ASP A 20 16.46 -0.09 13.93
C ASP A 20 16.23 0.94 12.84
N PHE A 21 16.63 2.18 13.11
CA PHE A 21 16.45 3.25 12.14
C PHE A 21 17.27 2.99 10.88
N ILE A 22 16.59 2.69 9.78
CA ILE A 22 17.23 2.61 8.45
C ILE A 22 17.69 4.03 8.08
N SER A 23 18.98 4.20 7.81
CA SER A 23 19.55 5.50 7.44
C SER A 23 18.86 6.05 6.19
N THR A 24 18.73 7.38 6.11
CA THR A 24 18.15 8.05 4.95
C THR A 24 18.88 7.68 3.65
N GLU A 25 20.20 7.51 3.70
CA GLU A 25 21.00 7.04 2.57
C GLU A 25 20.58 5.65 2.10
N THR A 26 20.44 4.68 3.02
CA THR A 26 19.98 3.33 2.68
C THR A 26 18.58 3.35 2.07
N LYS A 27 17.65 4.14 2.62
CA LYS A 27 16.30 4.29 2.04
C LYS A 27 16.35 4.80 0.60
N LEU A 28 17.14 5.85 0.36
CA LEU A 28 17.28 6.45 -0.96
C LEU A 28 17.94 5.49 -1.96
N ASN A 29 18.91 4.69 -1.52
CA ASN A 29 19.55 3.68 -2.37
C ASN A 29 18.57 2.56 -2.76
N VAL A 30 17.71 2.12 -1.83
CA VAL A 30 16.65 1.15 -2.14
C VAL A 30 15.62 1.74 -3.12
N ILE A 31 15.15 2.96 -2.87
CA ILE A 31 14.21 3.65 -3.77
C ILE A 31 14.81 3.83 -5.18
N ASP A 32 16.09 4.19 -5.28
CA ASP A 32 16.80 4.30 -6.55
C ASP A 32 16.88 2.96 -7.30
N ALA A 33 17.14 1.86 -6.59
CA ALA A 33 17.17 0.54 -7.19
C ALA A 33 15.79 0.11 -7.71
N ILE A 34 14.72 0.39 -6.95
CA ILE A 34 13.32 0.17 -7.34
C ILE A 34 12.98 0.98 -8.61
N ALA A 35 13.32 2.28 -8.61
CA ALA A 35 13.11 3.16 -9.75
C ALA A 35 13.83 2.66 -11.02
N LYS A 36 15.10 2.25 -10.89
CA LYS A 36 15.92 1.71 -11.99
C LYS A 36 15.44 0.35 -12.51
N ALA A 37 14.63 -0.38 -11.74
CA ALA A 37 13.96 -1.59 -12.18
C ALA A 37 12.75 -1.30 -13.07
N GLY A 38 12.24 -0.06 -13.08
CA GLY A 38 11.13 0.38 -13.94
C GLY A 38 9.80 0.60 -13.22
N VAL A 39 9.77 0.53 -11.89
CA VAL A 39 8.55 0.82 -11.12
C VAL A 39 8.16 2.29 -11.30
N LYS A 40 6.87 2.54 -11.60
CA LYS A 40 6.34 3.88 -11.90
C LYS A 40 5.52 4.52 -10.78
N HIS A 41 5.12 3.76 -9.78
CA HIS A 41 4.39 4.26 -8.62
C HIS A 41 5.11 3.81 -7.36
N ILE A 42 5.63 4.75 -6.58
CA ILE A 42 6.39 4.45 -5.36
C ILE A 42 5.86 5.30 -4.20
N GLN A 43 5.43 4.64 -3.13
CA GLN A 43 5.11 5.32 -1.88
C GLN A 43 6.38 5.43 -1.03
N VAL A 44 7.00 6.60 -1.06
CA VAL A 44 8.38 6.78 -0.57
C VAL A 44 8.46 7.00 0.94
N THR A 45 7.38 7.45 1.58
CA THR A 45 7.39 7.80 2.99
C THR A 45 5.99 8.00 3.58
N SER A 46 5.92 8.41 4.85
CA SER A 46 4.69 8.77 5.55
C SER A 46 4.88 10.02 6.41
N PHE A 47 3.94 10.96 6.32
CA PHE A 47 3.88 12.15 7.18
C PHE A 47 3.05 11.86 8.44
N VAL A 48 3.59 10.95 9.25
CA VAL A 48 3.07 10.55 10.57
C VAL A 48 3.82 11.25 11.69
N ASN A 49 3.31 11.14 12.92
CA ASN A 49 4.06 11.59 14.09
C ASN A 49 5.35 10.75 14.25
N PRO A 50 6.55 11.36 14.18
CA PRO A 50 7.82 10.62 14.26
C PRO A 50 8.06 10.02 15.65
N LYS A 51 7.34 10.43 16.69
CA LYS A 51 7.37 9.74 17.99
C LYS A 51 6.60 8.42 17.95
N ALA A 52 5.53 8.34 17.15
CA ALA A 52 4.74 7.14 17.00
C ALA A 52 5.42 6.16 16.04
N ILE A 53 5.97 6.67 14.92
CA ILE A 53 6.68 5.88 13.92
C ILE A 53 8.06 6.51 13.68
N PRO A 54 9.08 6.19 14.52
CA PRO A 54 10.43 6.76 14.42
C PRO A 54 11.10 6.54 13.07
N GLN A 55 10.70 5.47 12.38
CA GLN A 55 11.22 5.11 11.07
C GLN A 55 10.89 6.15 9.99
N MET A 56 9.90 7.01 10.20
CA MET A 56 9.47 8.05 9.25
C MET A 56 9.96 9.45 9.64
N LYS A 57 10.90 9.58 10.58
CA LYS A 57 11.39 10.89 11.06
C LYS A 57 12.07 11.76 10.00
N ASP A 58 12.55 11.14 8.91
CA ASP A 58 13.23 11.77 7.78
C ASP A 58 12.31 11.92 6.54
N ALA A 59 10.99 11.81 6.72
CA ALA A 59 10.00 11.82 5.64
C ALA A 59 10.14 13.00 4.68
N LYS A 60 10.32 14.21 5.23
CA LYS A 60 10.49 15.43 4.43
C LYS A 60 11.70 15.31 3.49
N THR A 61 12.85 14.91 4.02
CA THR A 61 14.09 14.77 3.26
C THR A 61 13.94 13.72 2.15
N VAL A 62 13.36 12.56 2.48
CA VAL A 62 13.12 11.50 1.49
C VAL A 62 12.19 11.98 0.38
N ALA A 63 11.08 12.63 0.73
CA ALA A 63 10.11 13.15 -0.23
C ALA A 63 10.73 14.19 -1.18
N GLU A 64 11.47 15.16 -0.66
CA GLU A 64 12.10 16.22 -1.46
C GLU A 64 13.14 15.64 -2.43
N VAL A 65 14.01 14.73 -1.96
CA VAL A 65 15.03 14.10 -2.79
C VAL A 65 14.42 13.21 -3.87
N CYS A 66 13.42 12.40 -3.54
CA CYS A 66 12.76 11.54 -4.52
C CYS A 66 12.03 12.35 -5.60
N LYS A 67 11.36 13.45 -5.21
CA LYS A 67 10.68 14.34 -6.15
C LYS A 67 11.67 15.01 -7.11
N GLU A 68 12.83 15.43 -6.63
CA GLU A 68 13.87 16.04 -7.46
C GLU A 68 14.49 15.04 -8.44
N ARG A 69 14.73 13.79 -8.00
CA ARG A 69 15.43 12.78 -8.79
C ARG A 69 14.57 12.08 -9.84
N TYR A 70 13.28 11.91 -9.58
CA TYR A 70 12.42 11.02 -10.38
C TYR A 70 11.22 11.76 -10.97
N SER A 71 11.45 12.50 -12.06
CA SER A 71 10.39 13.26 -12.74
C SER A 71 9.37 12.38 -13.48
N ASP A 72 9.71 11.13 -13.79
CA ASP A 72 8.92 10.18 -14.55
C ASP A 72 8.30 9.07 -13.68
N ILE A 73 8.35 9.22 -12.36
CA ILE A 73 7.77 8.31 -11.36
C ILE A 73 6.74 9.08 -10.53
N GLU A 74 5.59 8.45 -10.33
CA GLU A 74 4.58 8.95 -9.41
C GLU A 74 5.00 8.68 -7.97
N ILE A 75 5.53 9.72 -7.32
CA ILE A 75 5.91 9.68 -5.92
C ILE A 75 4.69 9.97 -5.06
N SER A 76 4.42 9.10 -4.09
CA SER A 76 3.35 9.27 -3.10
C SER A 76 3.84 9.15 -1.66
N ALA A 77 3.02 9.61 -0.71
CA ALA A 77 3.26 9.45 0.72
C ALA A 77 1.97 9.16 1.48
N LEU A 78 2.07 8.39 2.57
CA LEU A 78 0.94 8.15 3.47
C LEU A 78 0.71 9.34 4.40
N THR A 79 -0.55 9.70 4.62
CA THR A 79 -0.98 10.80 5.48
C THR A 79 -2.16 10.36 6.35
N PRO A 80 -1.99 10.21 7.68
CA PRO A 80 -3.04 9.61 8.52
C PRO A 80 -4.09 10.61 9.01
N ASN A 81 -3.91 11.91 8.75
CA ASN A 81 -4.77 13.00 9.20
C ASN A 81 -4.48 14.28 8.41
N LEU A 82 -5.30 15.32 8.63
CA LEU A 82 -5.16 16.62 7.97
C LEU A 82 -3.78 17.27 8.18
N ARG A 83 -3.16 17.09 9.36
CA ARG A 83 -1.82 17.66 9.60
C ARG A 83 -0.76 16.97 8.73
N GLY A 84 -0.81 15.65 8.60
CA GLY A 84 0.07 14.91 7.69
C GLY A 84 -0.12 15.32 6.24
N VAL A 85 -1.36 15.59 5.82
CA VAL A 85 -1.66 16.16 4.49
C VAL A 85 -1.01 17.53 4.32
N ASP A 86 -1.19 18.44 5.28
CA ASP A 86 -0.59 19.78 5.25
C ASP A 86 0.94 19.70 5.10
N ASP A 87 1.59 18.83 5.89
CA ASP A 87 3.05 18.64 5.88
C ASP A 87 3.52 18.02 4.55
N ALA A 88 2.77 17.06 3.98
CA ALA A 88 3.09 16.43 2.69
C ALA A 88 2.98 17.41 1.52
N VAL A 89 1.90 18.21 1.50
CA VAL A 89 1.71 19.26 0.49
C VAL A 89 2.78 20.34 0.61
N ALA A 90 3.19 20.71 1.82
CA ALA A 90 4.30 21.64 2.04
C ALA A 90 5.65 21.08 1.55
N ALA A 91 5.85 19.76 1.60
CA ALA A 91 6.98 19.08 0.96
C ALA A 91 6.80 18.88 -0.56
N GLY A 92 5.68 19.34 -1.12
CA GLY A 92 5.39 19.30 -2.54
C GLY A 92 4.93 17.94 -3.07
N ILE A 93 4.51 17.02 -2.20
CA ILE A 93 3.91 15.74 -2.61
C ILE A 93 2.40 15.94 -2.79
N THR A 94 1.91 15.61 -3.98
CA THR A 94 0.50 15.79 -4.36
C THR A 94 -0.25 14.48 -4.58
N ASN A 95 0.45 13.33 -4.56
CA ASN A 95 -0.17 12.01 -4.55
C ASN A 95 -0.10 11.47 -3.12
N LEU A 96 -1.24 11.37 -2.45
CA LEU A 96 -1.29 10.99 -1.04
C LEU A 96 -2.12 9.73 -0.87
N SER A 97 -1.70 8.87 0.06
CA SER A 97 -2.60 7.85 0.60
C SER A 97 -3.15 8.31 1.95
N TYR A 98 -4.42 8.02 2.20
CA TYR A 98 -5.12 8.34 3.45
C TYR A 98 -5.74 7.07 3.98
N VAL A 99 -5.68 6.82 5.29
CA VAL A 99 -6.14 5.55 5.86
C VAL A 99 -7.43 5.70 6.65
N ILE A 100 -8.42 4.85 6.35
CA ILE A 100 -9.62 4.63 7.17
C ILE A 100 -9.83 3.13 7.27
N SER A 101 -10.14 2.61 8.46
CA SER A 101 -10.46 1.19 8.63
C SER A 101 -11.97 0.96 8.52
N LEU A 102 -12.36 -0.12 7.84
CA LEU A 102 -13.73 -0.60 7.83
C LEU A 102 -14.22 -0.99 9.24
N SER A 103 -13.31 -1.60 10.02
CA SER A 103 -13.55 -1.91 11.44
C SER A 103 -13.52 -0.67 12.31
N GLU A 104 -14.53 -0.54 13.18
CA GLU A 104 -14.60 0.53 14.18
C GLU A 104 -13.48 0.38 15.24
N SER A 105 -13.25 -0.84 15.69
CA SER A 105 -12.24 -1.20 16.69
C SER A 105 -10.83 -0.95 16.17
N HIS A 106 -10.54 -1.40 14.94
CA HIS A 106 -9.24 -1.15 14.32
C HIS A 106 -9.03 0.33 14.02
N ASN A 107 -10.06 1.07 13.56
CA ASN A 107 -9.93 2.49 13.29
C ASN A 107 -9.56 3.28 14.56
N LYS A 108 -10.22 2.98 15.68
CA LYS A 108 -9.90 3.57 16.99
C LYS A 108 -8.49 3.21 17.45
N ALA A 109 -8.07 1.95 17.30
CA ALA A 109 -6.73 1.52 17.68
C ALA A 109 -5.64 2.19 16.83
N ASN A 110 -5.86 2.32 15.51
CA ASN A 110 -4.87 2.80 14.56
C ASN A 110 -4.76 4.33 14.54
N VAL A 111 -5.88 5.04 14.44
CA VAL A 111 -5.91 6.50 14.25
C VAL A 111 -6.58 7.28 15.38
N ARG A 112 -6.99 6.59 16.47
CA ARG A 112 -7.62 7.19 17.67
C ARG A 112 -8.89 7.97 17.37
N LYS A 113 -9.64 7.53 16.35
CA LYS A 113 -10.89 8.13 15.89
C LYS A 113 -11.91 7.03 15.59
N THR A 114 -13.19 7.35 15.78
CA THR A 114 -14.29 6.59 15.18
C THR A 114 -14.22 6.67 13.65
N ARG A 115 -14.97 5.78 12.97
CA ARG A 115 -15.08 5.85 11.50
C ARG A 115 -15.70 7.17 11.05
N ASP A 116 -16.73 7.63 11.76
CA ASP A 116 -17.45 8.86 11.41
C ASP A 116 -16.57 10.10 11.56
N GLU A 117 -15.76 10.19 12.62
CA GLU A 117 -14.78 11.27 12.78
C GLU A 117 -13.72 11.24 11.68
N SER A 118 -13.29 10.06 11.24
CA SER A 118 -12.28 9.90 10.19
C SER A 118 -12.82 10.31 8.81
N ILE A 119 -14.07 9.93 8.51
CA ILE A 119 -14.78 10.34 7.29
C ILE A 119 -15.00 11.86 7.29
N ALA A 120 -15.42 12.45 8.42
CA ALA A 120 -15.61 13.89 8.54
C ALA A 120 -14.29 14.69 8.39
N GLU A 121 -13.16 14.12 8.80
CA GLU A 121 -11.85 14.73 8.57
C GLU A 121 -11.41 14.59 7.11
N LEU A 122 -11.63 13.43 6.49
CA LEU A 122 -11.35 13.22 5.07
C LEU A 122 -12.14 14.20 4.18
N GLU A 123 -13.40 14.47 4.50
CA GLU A 123 -14.16 15.52 3.80
C GLU A 123 -13.48 16.90 3.86
N LYS A 124 -12.90 17.27 5.01
CA LYS A 124 -12.18 18.53 5.15
C LYS A 124 -10.91 18.54 4.30
N VAL A 125 -10.20 17.42 4.25
CA VAL A 125 -9.01 17.23 3.39
C VAL A 125 -9.39 17.44 1.92
N LEU A 126 -10.42 16.74 1.44
CA LEU A 126 -10.87 16.82 0.05
C LEU A 126 -11.33 18.24 -0.33
N LYS A 127 -12.00 18.95 0.59
CA LYS A 127 -12.42 20.35 0.39
C LYS A 127 -11.24 21.33 0.38
N LYS A 128 -10.24 21.13 1.26
CA LYS A 128 -9.07 22.01 1.38
C LYS A 128 -8.07 21.83 0.24
N TYR A 129 -7.92 20.61 -0.25
CA TYR A 129 -6.97 20.25 -1.30
C TYR A 129 -7.69 19.55 -2.48
N PRO A 130 -8.48 20.28 -3.29
CA PRO A 130 -9.23 19.66 -4.38
C PRO A 130 -8.34 19.17 -5.55
N SER A 131 -7.08 19.62 -5.60
CA SER A 131 -6.14 19.31 -6.69
C SER A 131 -5.16 18.18 -6.38
N ILE A 132 -5.12 17.68 -5.14
CA ILE A 132 -4.27 16.51 -4.83
C ILE A 132 -4.93 15.24 -5.37
N HIS A 133 -4.11 14.27 -5.74
CA HIS A 133 -4.58 12.91 -5.96
C HIS A 133 -4.56 12.19 -4.61
N LEU A 134 -5.72 11.72 -4.15
CA LEU A 134 -5.85 11.03 -2.87
C LEU A 134 -6.40 9.62 -3.10
N THR A 135 -5.60 8.62 -2.73
CA THR A 135 -6.02 7.21 -2.64
C THR A 135 -6.40 6.90 -1.20
N LEU A 136 -7.62 6.42 -0.97
CA LEU A 136 -8.08 6.00 0.34
C LEU A 136 -7.74 4.51 0.56
N ASP A 137 -6.81 4.25 1.47
CA ASP A 137 -6.50 2.91 1.97
C ASP A 137 -7.62 2.46 2.94
N LEU A 138 -8.51 1.61 2.45
CA LEU A 138 -9.58 1.00 3.24
C LEU A 138 -9.03 -0.23 3.98
N ALA A 139 -8.45 0.02 5.16
CA ALA A 139 -7.91 -1.02 6.02
C ALA A 139 -9.02 -1.99 6.49
N THR A 140 -8.63 -3.24 6.78
CA THR A 140 -9.52 -4.32 7.24
C THR A 140 -10.70 -4.62 6.31
N THR A 141 -10.55 -4.36 5.00
CA THR A 141 -11.62 -4.59 4.00
C THR A 141 -12.11 -6.04 4.02
N PHE A 142 -11.16 -6.98 4.08
CA PHE A 142 -11.45 -8.42 3.98
C PHE A 142 -11.66 -9.09 5.34
N GLY A 143 -11.47 -8.34 6.43
CA GLY A 143 -11.62 -8.85 7.78
C GLY A 143 -10.82 -8.03 8.79
N CYS A 144 -11.18 -8.17 10.05
CA CYS A 144 -10.56 -7.51 11.17
C CYS A 144 -10.17 -8.54 12.25
N PRO A 145 -8.99 -8.42 12.87
CA PRO A 145 -8.60 -9.30 13.98
C PRO A 145 -9.49 -9.16 15.22
N PHE A 146 -10.21 -8.04 15.36
CA PHE A 146 -11.10 -7.77 16.50
C PHE A 146 -12.57 -8.11 16.23
N GLU A 147 -13.03 -7.91 14.99
CA GLU A 147 -14.46 -7.97 14.61
C GLU A 147 -14.79 -9.13 13.67
N GLY A 148 -13.79 -9.89 13.20
CA GLY A 148 -13.98 -11.02 12.31
C GLY A 148 -14.11 -10.64 10.84
N ILE A 149 -14.79 -11.48 10.07
CA ILE A 149 -14.91 -11.35 8.62
C ILE A 149 -16.17 -10.55 8.27
N TYR A 150 -16.03 -9.60 7.33
CA TYR A 150 -17.15 -8.81 6.82
C TYR A 150 -17.82 -9.49 5.63
N THR A 151 -19.13 -9.31 5.51
CA THR A 151 -19.88 -9.67 4.31
C THR A 151 -19.60 -8.68 3.19
N THR A 152 -19.80 -9.11 1.94
CA THR A 152 -19.63 -8.21 0.80
C THR A 152 -20.52 -6.97 0.90
N ASP A 153 -21.77 -7.13 1.35
CA ASP A 153 -22.72 -6.02 1.50
C ASP A 153 -22.24 -4.97 2.52
N GLN A 154 -21.60 -5.40 3.62
CA GLN A 154 -21.02 -4.49 4.60
C GLN A 154 -19.89 -3.66 3.99
N VAL A 155 -19.03 -4.27 3.17
CA VAL A 155 -17.95 -3.58 2.46
C VAL A 155 -18.55 -2.58 1.45
N VAL A 156 -19.48 -3.04 0.61
CA VAL A 156 -20.12 -2.19 -0.42
C VAL A 156 -20.86 -1.01 0.19
N HIS A 157 -21.55 -1.21 1.31
CA HIS A 157 -22.22 -0.14 2.05
C HIS A 157 -21.23 0.88 2.61
N PHE A 158 -20.08 0.46 3.11
CA PHE A 158 -19.06 1.40 3.57
C PHE A 158 -18.41 2.17 2.42
N VAL A 159 -18.13 1.49 1.30
CA VAL A 159 -17.66 2.13 0.07
C VAL A 159 -18.66 3.18 -0.43
N ASP A 160 -19.97 2.92 -0.34
CA ASP A 160 -21.04 3.88 -0.70
C ASP A 160 -20.90 5.22 0.05
N ARG A 161 -20.60 5.15 1.35
CA ARG A 161 -20.35 6.34 2.18
C ARG A 161 -19.13 7.12 1.72
N LEU A 162 -18.04 6.41 1.38
CA LEU A 162 -16.78 7.01 0.95
C LEU A 162 -16.92 7.67 -0.44
N VAL A 163 -17.61 7.01 -1.36
CA VAL A 163 -17.93 7.57 -2.68
C VAL A 163 -18.83 8.79 -2.57
N SER A 164 -19.82 8.77 -1.66
CA SER A 164 -20.75 9.89 -1.46
C SER A 164 -20.09 11.18 -0.99
N ILE A 165 -18.93 11.10 -0.33
CA ILE A 165 -18.16 12.28 0.10
C ILE A 165 -17.12 12.73 -0.96
N GLY A 166 -17.07 12.08 -2.12
CA GLY A 166 -16.23 12.47 -3.25
C GLY A 166 -14.88 11.75 -3.36
N VAL A 167 -14.67 10.63 -2.65
CA VAL A 167 -13.49 9.78 -2.86
C VAL A 167 -13.56 9.15 -4.25
N LYS A 168 -12.43 9.16 -4.98
CA LYS A 168 -12.33 8.68 -6.37
C LYS A 168 -11.37 7.52 -6.57
N ASP A 169 -10.47 7.29 -5.62
CA ASP A 169 -9.46 6.24 -5.67
C ASP A 169 -9.45 5.51 -4.31
N ILE A 170 -9.73 4.21 -4.31
CA ILE A 170 -9.89 3.38 -3.11
C ILE A 170 -9.02 2.15 -3.24
N ASN A 171 -8.14 1.95 -2.27
CA ASN A 171 -7.33 0.75 -2.14
C ASN A 171 -7.97 -0.20 -1.12
N LEU A 172 -8.29 -1.42 -1.54
CA LEU A 172 -8.92 -2.45 -0.71
C LEU A 172 -7.82 -3.25 0.01
N CYS A 173 -7.69 -3.07 1.31
CA CYS A 173 -6.55 -3.64 2.06
C CYS A 173 -6.93 -4.86 2.91
N ASP A 174 -6.22 -5.97 2.70
CA ASP A 174 -6.18 -7.11 3.61
C ASP A 174 -5.07 -6.92 4.64
N THR A 175 -5.33 -6.06 5.62
CA THR A 175 -4.35 -5.56 6.61
C THR A 175 -3.69 -6.66 7.46
N VAL A 176 -4.33 -7.83 7.57
CA VAL A 176 -3.87 -8.92 8.44
C VAL A 176 -3.76 -10.26 7.71
N GLY A 177 -3.88 -10.27 6.38
CA GLY A 177 -3.76 -11.46 5.55
C GLY A 177 -4.83 -12.52 5.89
N LEU A 178 -6.09 -12.13 6.02
CA LEU A 178 -7.24 -13.01 6.30
C LEU A 178 -8.03 -13.39 5.04
N ALA A 179 -7.84 -12.67 3.94
CA ALA A 179 -8.64 -12.84 2.74
C ALA A 179 -8.38 -14.20 2.09
N ASN A 180 -9.37 -14.68 1.34
CA ASN A 180 -9.23 -15.82 0.45
C ASN A 180 -9.70 -15.44 -0.98
N PRO A 181 -9.30 -16.19 -2.02
CA PRO A 181 -9.55 -15.77 -3.40
C PRO A 181 -11.03 -15.61 -3.74
N GLN A 182 -11.92 -16.45 -3.18
CA GLN A 182 -13.34 -16.35 -3.43
C GLN A 182 -13.93 -15.06 -2.85
N GLN A 183 -13.54 -14.72 -1.63
CA GLN A 183 -13.94 -13.48 -0.98
C GLN A 183 -13.45 -12.26 -1.77
N VAL A 184 -12.18 -12.27 -2.19
CA VAL A 184 -11.60 -11.18 -2.98
C VAL A 184 -12.37 -10.98 -4.29
N ARG A 185 -12.60 -12.05 -5.08
CA ARG A 185 -13.37 -11.95 -6.33
C ARG A 185 -14.75 -11.37 -6.09
N ASN A 186 -15.45 -11.83 -5.05
CA ASN A 186 -16.81 -11.38 -4.76
C ASN A 186 -16.85 -9.89 -4.41
N ILE A 187 -15.98 -9.44 -3.50
CA ILE A 187 -15.94 -8.02 -3.09
C ILE A 187 -15.53 -7.13 -4.26
N VAL A 188 -14.43 -7.46 -4.92
CA VAL A 188 -13.87 -6.64 -6.01
C VAL A 188 -14.86 -6.52 -7.18
N SER A 189 -15.44 -7.64 -7.62
CA SER A 189 -16.40 -7.62 -8.74
C SER A 189 -17.62 -6.77 -8.42
N GLN A 190 -18.11 -6.80 -7.18
CA GLN A 190 -19.27 -6.01 -6.77
C GLN A 190 -18.96 -4.51 -6.70
N VAL A 191 -17.84 -4.11 -6.09
CA VAL A 191 -17.51 -2.67 -5.98
C VAL A 191 -17.17 -2.06 -7.34
N ILE A 192 -16.46 -2.78 -8.21
CA ILE A 192 -16.15 -2.31 -9.57
C ILE A 192 -17.44 -2.18 -10.39
N SER A 193 -18.32 -3.18 -10.34
CA SER A 193 -19.60 -3.14 -11.06
C SER A 193 -20.50 -2.00 -10.58
N LYS A 194 -20.56 -1.76 -9.26
CA LYS A 194 -21.39 -0.70 -8.68
C LYS A 194 -20.81 0.70 -8.91
N TYR A 195 -19.49 0.85 -8.95
CA TYR A 195 -18.81 2.14 -9.06
C TYR A 195 -17.73 2.15 -10.15
N PRO A 196 -18.09 2.02 -11.44
CA PRO A 196 -17.13 1.97 -12.54
C PRO A 196 -16.31 3.26 -12.71
N GLN A 197 -16.75 4.37 -12.11
CA GLN A 197 -16.04 5.66 -12.09
C GLN A 197 -14.94 5.73 -11.02
N ILE A 198 -14.92 4.80 -10.08
CA ILE A 198 -13.95 4.77 -8.98
C ILE A 198 -12.78 3.90 -9.39
N LYS A 199 -11.57 4.43 -9.22
CA LYS A 199 -10.36 3.65 -9.38
C LYS A 199 -10.19 2.78 -8.14
N PHE A 200 -10.22 1.46 -8.32
CA PHE A 200 -9.95 0.52 -7.24
C PHE A 200 -8.54 -0.05 -7.35
N GLN A 201 -7.87 -0.15 -6.21
CA GLN A 201 -6.60 -0.83 -6.04
C GLN A 201 -6.76 -1.96 -5.04
N ILE A 202 -5.77 -2.85 -4.96
CA ILE A 202 -5.75 -3.91 -3.95
C ILE A 202 -4.40 -3.98 -3.26
N HIS A 203 -4.43 -4.20 -1.95
CA HIS A 203 -3.26 -4.38 -1.11
C HIS A 203 -3.46 -5.63 -0.26
N ILE A 204 -2.67 -6.67 -0.49
CA ILE A 204 -2.80 -7.94 0.21
C ILE A 204 -1.52 -8.26 1.00
N HIS A 205 -1.70 -8.57 2.28
CA HIS A 205 -0.64 -9.15 3.10
C HIS A 205 -0.53 -10.66 2.88
N ASP A 206 0.70 -11.17 2.91
CA ASP A 206 0.98 -12.60 2.70
C ASP A 206 1.07 -13.40 4.02
N THR A 207 0.42 -12.91 5.07
CA THR A 207 0.50 -13.46 6.43
C THR A 207 0.12 -14.94 6.52
N ARG A 208 -0.71 -15.43 5.60
CA ARG A 208 -1.18 -16.84 5.54
C ARG A 208 -0.85 -17.52 4.20
N GLY A 209 0.13 -17.01 3.46
CA GLY A 209 0.54 -17.58 2.16
C GLY A 209 -0.51 -17.42 1.06
N MET A 210 -1.36 -16.39 1.17
CA MET A 210 -2.42 -16.11 0.18
C MET A 210 -2.19 -14.82 -0.61
N GLY A 211 -1.07 -14.13 -0.42
CA GLY A 211 -0.76 -12.83 -0.99
C GLY A 211 -0.87 -12.79 -2.51
N LEU A 212 -0.11 -13.66 -3.19
CA LEU A 212 -0.09 -13.73 -4.66
C LEU A 212 -1.46 -14.14 -5.24
N VAL A 213 -2.08 -15.20 -4.68
CA VAL A 213 -3.34 -15.74 -5.23
C VAL A 213 -4.52 -14.79 -5.01
N ASN A 214 -4.56 -14.06 -3.89
CA ASN A 214 -5.58 -13.04 -3.64
C ASN A 214 -5.36 -11.80 -4.51
N THR A 215 -4.11 -11.40 -4.73
CA THR A 215 -3.78 -10.30 -5.64
C THR A 215 -4.22 -10.65 -7.06
N LEU A 216 -3.90 -11.86 -7.53
CA LEU A 216 -4.37 -12.36 -8.83
C LEU A 216 -5.90 -12.39 -8.92
N ALA A 217 -6.58 -12.87 -7.88
CA ALA A 217 -8.05 -12.87 -7.83
C ALA A 217 -8.65 -11.45 -7.96
N GLY A 218 -8.00 -10.43 -7.39
CA GLY A 218 -8.37 -9.03 -7.59
C GLY A 218 -8.15 -8.56 -9.02
N ILE A 219 -7.03 -8.93 -9.64
CA ILE A 219 -6.71 -8.61 -11.04
C ILE A 219 -7.72 -9.24 -12.00
N GLU A 220 -8.05 -10.52 -11.81
CA GLU A 220 -9.06 -11.26 -12.58
C GLU A 220 -10.44 -10.61 -12.47
N ALA A 221 -10.75 -10.05 -11.29
CA ALA A 221 -12.00 -9.33 -11.03
C ALA A 221 -12.02 -7.87 -11.53
N GLY A 222 -10.92 -7.37 -12.11
CA GLY A 222 -10.87 -6.08 -12.80
C GLY A 222 -9.85 -5.07 -12.29
N ILE A 223 -9.12 -5.36 -11.20
CA ILE A 223 -8.10 -4.45 -10.66
C ILE A 223 -6.88 -4.38 -11.59
N ASP A 224 -6.34 -3.18 -11.80
CA ASP A 224 -5.12 -2.93 -12.58
C ASP A 224 -4.06 -2.13 -11.81
N TYR A 225 -4.29 -1.80 -10.53
CA TYR A 225 -3.32 -1.25 -9.59
C TYR A 225 -3.22 -2.14 -8.36
N VAL A 226 -2.03 -2.67 -8.10
CA VAL A 226 -1.77 -3.58 -6.99
C VAL A 226 -0.62 -3.07 -6.14
N GLN A 227 -0.77 -3.10 -4.83
CA GLN A 227 0.28 -2.69 -3.90
C GLN A 227 1.05 -3.90 -3.39
N SER A 228 2.38 -3.78 -3.36
CA SER A 228 3.29 -4.81 -2.88
C SER A 228 4.52 -4.15 -2.26
N THR A 229 5.33 -4.94 -1.56
CA THR A 229 6.63 -4.47 -1.06
C THR A 229 7.79 -5.28 -1.61
N LEU A 230 8.89 -4.60 -1.88
CA LEU A 230 10.14 -5.24 -2.27
C LEU A 230 10.54 -6.29 -1.21
N GLY A 231 10.94 -7.48 -1.66
CA GLY A 231 11.26 -8.59 -0.75
C GLY A 231 10.06 -9.12 0.05
N GLY A 232 8.86 -8.56 -0.11
CA GLY A 232 7.74 -8.80 0.78
C GLY A 232 7.97 -8.28 2.20
N LEU A 233 8.88 -7.30 2.35
CA LEU A 233 9.23 -6.73 3.64
C LEU A 233 8.00 -6.21 4.36
N GLY A 234 7.88 -6.57 5.63
CA GLY A 234 6.87 -6.01 6.50
C GLY A 234 6.69 -6.81 7.78
N GLY A 235 5.47 -6.78 8.27
CA GLY A 235 5.07 -7.40 9.51
C GLY A 235 3.89 -6.62 10.08
N CYS A 236 3.04 -7.31 10.82
CA CYS A 236 1.88 -6.67 11.44
C CYS A 236 2.10 -6.61 12.96
N PRO A 237 2.13 -5.42 13.58
CA PRO A 237 2.25 -5.32 15.03
C PRO A 237 1.05 -5.95 15.76
N PHE A 238 -0.08 -6.10 15.08
CA PHE A 238 -1.30 -6.72 15.60
C PHE A 238 -1.38 -8.23 15.37
N ALA A 239 -0.45 -8.83 14.62
CA ALA A 239 -0.40 -10.27 14.37
C ALA A 239 1.04 -10.78 14.57
N PRO A 240 1.40 -11.18 15.80
CA PRO A 240 2.71 -11.79 16.08
C PRO A 240 2.97 -12.98 15.17
N GLY A 241 4.11 -12.97 14.46
CA GLY A 241 4.50 -14.01 13.51
C GLY A 241 4.00 -13.81 12.06
N ALA A 242 3.32 -12.71 11.76
CA ALA A 242 2.94 -12.39 10.38
C ALA A 242 4.17 -12.13 9.49
N SER A 243 4.25 -12.84 8.35
CA SER A 243 5.35 -12.75 7.38
C SER A 243 5.54 -11.34 6.80
N GLY A 244 4.44 -10.66 6.45
CA GLY A 244 4.47 -9.30 5.95
C GLY A 244 3.51 -9.05 4.79
N ASN A 245 3.97 -8.26 3.83
CA ASN A 245 3.25 -7.88 2.62
C ASN A 245 3.43 -8.93 1.52
N THR A 246 2.68 -8.82 0.41
CA THR A 246 3.00 -9.59 -0.80
C THR A 246 4.28 -9.07 -1.43
N SER A 247 5.21 -9.97 -1.78
CA SER A 247 6.49 -9.62 -2.42
C SER A 247 6.31 -9.07 -3.84
N THR A 248 6.96 -7.93 -4.11
CA THR A 248 6.94 -7.29 -5.43
C THR A 248 7.61 -8.14 -6.50
N GLU A 249 8.78 -8.73 -6.22
CA GLU A 249 9.48 -9.56 -7.20
C GLU A 249 8.76 -10.87 -7.48
N ASP A 250 8.17 -11.52 -6.46
CA ASP A 250 7.37 -12.73 -6.65
C ASP A 250 6.12 -12.43 -7.50
N LEU A 251 5.48 -11.28 -7.26
CA LEU A 251 4.32 -10.82 -8.02
C LEU A 251 4.68 -10.47 -9.46
N VAL A 252 5.76 -9.72 -9.69
CA VAL A 252 6.22 -9.38 -11.04
C VAL A 252 6.63 -10.62 -11.83
N TYR A 253 7.30 -11.59 -11.20
CA TYR A 253 7.60 -12.87 -11.82
C TYR A 253 6.33 -13.57 -12.30
N MET A 254 5.37 -13.79 -11.39
CA MET A 254 4.09 -14.45 -11.71
C MET A 254 3.36 -13.73 -12.85
N LEU A 255 3.22 -12.40 -12.77
CA LEU A 255 2.48 -11.63 -13.77
C LEU A 255 3.14 -11.66 -15.15
N ASN A 256 4.47 -11.57 -15.20
CA ASN A 256 5.21 -11.65 -16.46
C ASN A 256 5.06 -13.04 -17.10
N GLU A 257 5.20 -14.12 -16.33
CA GLU A 257 4.99 -15.50 -16.81
C GLU A 257 3.55 -15.76 -17.28
N MET A 258 2.58 -15.01 -16.72
CA MET A 258 1.19 -15.00 -17.14
C MET A 258 0.89 -14.07 -18.33
N ASN A 259 1.90 -13.45 -18.94
CA ASN A 259 1.79 -12.51 -20.07
C ASN A 259 1.04 -11.19 -19.76
N PHE A 260 1.08 -10.73 -18.50
CA PHE A 260 0.74 -9.34 -18.17
C PHE A 260 1.92 -8.41 -18.45
N ASP A 261 1.61 -7.14 -18.74
CA ASP A 261 2.61 -6.10 -18.88
C ASP A 261 2.75 -5.32 -17.57
N THR A 262 3.86 -5.54 -16.87
CA THR A 262 4.21 -4.78 -15.66
C THR A 262 5.11 -3.58 -15.97
N GLY A 263 5.78 -3.56 -17.13
CA GLY A 263 6.84 -2.61 -17.46
C GLY A 263 8.11 -2.72 -16.60
N ILE A 264 8.22 -3.73 -15.72
CA ILE A 264 9.30 -3.87 -14.74
C ILE A 264 10.32 -4.93 -15.19
N GLN A 265 11.59 -4.58 -15.11
CA GLN A 265 12.71 -5.48 -15.39
C GLN A 265 12.96 -6.39 -14.19
N PHE A 266 12.44 -7.62 -14.24
CA PHE A 266 12.51 -8.59 -13.15
C PHE A 266 13.93 -8.79 -12.59
N SER A 267 14.95 -8.94 -13.44
CA SER A 267 16.33 -9.14 -12.99
C SER A 267 16.89 -7.97 -12.18
N ARG A 268 16.51 -6.74 -12.52
CA ARG A 268 16.89 -5.53 -11.77
C ARG A 268 16.12 -5.41 -10.46
N LEU A 269 14.82 -5.74 -10.50
CA LEU A 269 13.97 -5.75 -9.32
C LEU A 269 14.48 -6.77 -8.29
N LEU A 270 14.81 -8.00 -8.73
CA LEU A 270 15.36 -9.02 -7.86
C LEU A 270 16.72 -8.62 -7.26
N ALA A 271 17.56 -7.92 -8.04
CA ALA A 271 18.81 -7.37 -7.53
C ALA A 271 18.56 -6.28 -6.46
N ALA A 272 17.54 -5.44 -6.65
CA ALA A 272 17.10 -4.47 -5.64
C ALA A 272 16.61 -5.18 -4.37
N ALA A 273 15.79 -6.22 -4.50
CA ALA A 273 15.27 -6.99 -3.37
C ALA A 273 16.39 -7.68 -2.56
N LYS A 274 17.36 -8.29 -3.24
CA LYS A 274 18.55 -8.87 -2.59
C LYS A 274 19.45 -7.83 -1.92
N TYR A 275 19.53 -6.62 -2.49
CA TYR A 275 20.21 -5.50 -1.84
C TYR A 275 19.49 -5.07 -0.56
N GLU A 276 18.16 -4.87 -0.62
CA GLU A 276 17.35 -4.53 0.55
C GLU A 276 17.51 -5.56 1.66
N TYR A 277 17.35 -6.84 1.33
CA TYR A 277 17.49 -7.97 2.24
C TYR A 277 18.85 -7.99 2.97
N LYS A 278 19.93 -7.62 2.26
CA LYS A 278 21.27 -7.53 2.86
C LYS A 278 21.42 -6.34 3.81
N MET A 279 20.79 -5.22 3.50
CA MET A 279 20.99 -3.95 4.20
C MET A 279 20.02 -3.74 5.36
N ILE A 280 18.83 -4.35 5.30
CA ILE A 280 17.73 -4.12 6.22
C ILE A 280 17.32 -5.48 6.81
N GLN A 281 17.52 -5.64 8.11
CA GLN A 281 17.06 -6.82 8.83
C GLN A 281 15.56 -6.68 9.12
N GLY A 282 14.77 -7.70 8.77
CA GLY A 282 13.33 -7.68 8.93
C GLY A 282 12.70 -9.01 8.53
N ASN A 283 11.37 -9.05 8.54
CA ASN A 283 10.62 -10.21 8.04
C ASN A 283 10.31 -9.99 6.57
N TYR A 284 10.72 -10.95 5.76
CA TYR A 284 10.54 -10.97 4.31
C TYR A 284 9.69 -12.18 3.94
N SER A 285 8.66 -11.98 3.14
CA SER A 285 7.85 -13.07 2.57
C SER A 285 8.34 -13.51 1.19
N GLY A 286 9.20 -12.72 0.54
CA GLY A 286 9.67 -12.96 -0.83
C GLY A 286 10.51 -14.23 -0.98
N HIS A 287 10.07 -15.13 -1.85
CA HIS A 287 10.72 -16.41 -2.07
C HIS A 287 11.89 -16.31 -3.04
N HIS A 288 11.82 -15.44 -4.06
CA HIS A 288 12.91 -15.28 -5.03
C HIS A 288 14.21 -14.76 -4.39
N LEU A 289 14.14 -14.13 -3.22
CA LEU A 289 15.31 -13.71 -2.44
C LEU A 289 16.28 -14.87 -2.18
N HIS A 290 15.75 -16.09 -2.02
CA HIS A 290 16.50 -17.27 -1.63
C HIS A 290 16.96 -18.15 -2.79
N ILE A 291 16.55 -17.81 -4.02
CA ILE A 291 16.92 -18.59 -5.21
C ILE A 291 18.28 -18.10 -5.72
N GLU A 292 19.24 -19.01 -5.75
CA GLU A 292 20.53 -18.80 -6.41
C GLU A 292 20.46 -19.31 -7.86
N LYS A 293 20.54 -18.36 -8.80
CA LYS A 293 20.49 -18.54 -10.27
C LYS A 293 19.10 -18.84 -10.82
#